data_AF-A0A930FAY6-F1
#
_entry.id   AF-A0A930FAY6-F1
#
_cell.length_a   1.000
_cell.length_b   1.000
_cell.length_c   1.000
_cell.angle_alpha   90.00
_cell.angle_beta   90.00
_cell.angle_gamma   90.00
#
_symmetry.space_group_name_H-M   'P 1'
#
loop_
_entity.id
_entity.type
_entity.pdbx_description
1 polymer ?
#
loop_
_entity_poly.entity_id
_entity_poly.type
_entity_poly.pdbx_seq_one_letter_code
_entity_poly.pdbx_strand_id
1 'polypeptide(L)'
;TLEGKLPQKKITVEAARGYSSYGNQIGLATGEVKEYYHPGYVAKRMEIGAVIGAAPRNQVRREVPTPGDIIVLLGGKTGRDGCGGATGSSKEHTLESLATCGAEVQKGNALTERKIQRLFRRPEVTTLIKRCNDFGAGGVSVAIGELTDGVTINLDLVPKKYDGLDGTELAISESQERMACVIAPADVDAFMKYCDEENLECTIVADVTDTNRLIMTWRGETIVDISRDFLNTNGASQQQEAVVTAPTEKSYFRRGSASADNFKDQWLEAISTLNTASQQGLVERFDSTVGA
;
A
#
# COMPACT_ATOMS: atom_id res chain seq x y z
N THR A 1 -2.40 -12.33 26.18
CA THR A 1 -3.17 -11.90 24.99
C THR A 1 -4.37 -11.12 25.48
N LEU A 2 -4.69 -9.98 24.87
CA LEU A 2 -5.89 -9.22 25.22
C LEU A 2 -7.14 -10.00 24.80
N GLU A 3 -8.23 -9.86 25.54
CA GLU A 3 -9.51 -10.46 25.18
C GLU A 3 -9.97 -9.97 23.79
N GLY A 4 -10.53 -10.86 22.98
CA GLY A 4 -10.95 -10.57 21.60
C GLY A 4 -9.81 -10.40 20.57
N LYS A 5 -8.54 -10.39 20.99
CA LYS A 5 -7.39 -10.27 20.08
C LYS A 5 -6.75 -11.61 19.77
N LEU A 6 -6.31 -11.79 18.52
CA LEU A 6 -5.48 -12.94 18.15
C LEU A 6 -4.19 -13.01 18.99
N PRO A 7 -3.70 -14.22 19.35
CA PRO A 7 -2.43 -14.37 20.04
C PRO A 7 -1.26 -13.72 19.27
N GLN A 8 -0.37 -13.02 19.98
CA GLN A 8 0.79 -12.35 19.37
C GLN A 8 1.65 -13.32 18.55
N LYS A 9 1.83 -14.55 19.03
CA LYS A 9 2.50 -15.63 18.30
C LYS A 9 1.85 -15.89 16.93
N LYS A 10 0.52 -15.94 16.87
CA LYS A 10 -0.21 -16.16 15.62
C LYS A 10 -0.02 -15.00 14.65
N ILE A 11 -0.17 -13.76 15.14
CA ILE A 11 0.03 -12.55 14.32
C ILE A 11 1.44 -12.54 13.72
N THR A 12 2.45 -12.79 14.55
CA THR A 12 3.87 -12.80 14.15
C THR A 12 4.15 -13.85 13.06
N VAL A 13 3.74 -15.10 13.30
CA VAL A 13 4.01 -16.22 12.38
C VAL A 13 3.29 -16.04 11.03
N GLU A 14 2.00 -15.68 11.07
CA GLU A 14 1.19 -15.52 9.86
C GLU A 14 1.60 -14.27 9.07
N ALA A 15 1.98 -13.17 9.72
CA ALA A 15 2.45 -12.01 9.00
C ALA A 15 3.80 -12.27 8.30
N ALA A 16 4.75 -12.88 8.99
CA ALA A 16 6.00 -13.29 8.37
C ALA A 16 5.75 -14.30 7.23
N ARG A 17 4.69 -15.12 7.30
CA ARG A 17 4.25 -15.98 6.18
C ARG A 17 3.68 -15.17 5.01
N GLY A 18 2.84 -14.20 5.28
CA GLY A 18 2.28 -13.31 4.26
C GLY A 18 3.38 -12.57 3.51
N TYR A 19 4.28 -11.88 4.23
CA TYR A 19 5.34 -11.09 3.60
C TYR A 19 6.34 -11.94 2.83
N SER A 20 6.84 -13.04 3.41
CA SER A 20 7.76 -13.92 2.69
C SER A 20 7.10 -14.53 1.45
N SER A 21 5.86 -15.00 1.57
CA SER A 21 5.10 -15.52 0.44
C SER A 21 4.94 -14.48 -0.68
N TYR A 22 4.58 -13.25 -0.35
CA TYR A 22 4.37 -12.20 -1.34
C TYR A 22 5.70 -11.74 -1.95
N GLY A 23 6.68 -11.36 -1.13
CA GLY A 23 8.01 -10.88 -1.53
C GLY A 23 8.75 -11.87 -2.44
N ASN A 24 8.71 -13.16 -2.10
CA ASN A 24 9.36 -14.20 -2.89
C ASN A 24 8.65 -14.39 -4.25
N GLN A 25 7.33 -14.34 -4.30
CA GLN A 25 6.56 -14.52 -5.55
C GLN A 25 6.70 -13.33 -6.50
N ILE A 26 6.79 -12.10 -5.98
CA ILE A 26 7.09 -10.92 -6.80
C ILE A 26 8.57 -10.86 -7.21
N GLY A 27 9.42 -11.75 -6.66
CA GLY A 27 10.83 -11.85 -6.99
C GLY A 27 11.64 -10.62 -6.55
N LEU A 28 11.41 -10.15 -5.32
CA LEU A 28 12.23 -9.14 -4.65
C LEU A 28 13.20 -9.79 -3.67
N ALA A 29 14.48 -9.41 -3.74
CA ALA A 29 15.45 -9.77 -2.72
C ALA A 29 15.19 -8.95 -1.45
N THR A 30 15.02 -9.63 -0.33
CA THR A 30 14.82 -9.00 0.98
C THR A 30 16.15 -8.91 1.70
N GLY A 31 16.62 -7.68 1.94
CA GLY A 31 17.93 -7.42 2.54
C GLY A 31 17.95 -7.51 4.07
N GLU A 32 16.97 -6.89 4.74
CA GLU A 32 16.87 -6.87 6.20
C GLU A 32 15.46 -7.23 6.65
N VAL A 33 15.37 -8.15 7.62
CA VAL A 33 14.12 -8.49 8.32
C VAL A 33 14.43 -8.54 9.80
N LYS A 34 13.66 -7.81 10.60
CA LYS A 34 13.86 -7.73 12.04
C LYS A 34 12.56 -7.58 12.80
N GLU A 35 12.45 -8.31 13.89
CA GLU A 35 11.35 -8.20 14.84
C GLU A 35 11.83 -7.62 16.17
N TYR A 36 10.96 -6.80 16.75
CA TYR A 36 11.15 -6.22 18.08
C TYR A 36 9.92 -6.53 18.93
N TYR A 37 10.18 -7.03 20.14
CA TYR A 37 9.16 -7.43 21.10
C TYR A 37 9.10 -6.41 22.23
N HIS A 38 7.96 -5.75 22.37
CA HIS A 38 7.73 -4.77 23.43
C HIS A 38 6.27 -4.81 23.93
N PRO A 39 6.02 -4.70 25.25
CA PRO A 39 4.66 -4.70 25.80
C PRO A 39 3.74 -3.62 25.22
N GLY A 40 4.30 -2.49 24.80
CA GLY A 40 3.57 -1.40 24.15
C GLY A 40 2.92 -1.76 22.81
N TYR A 41 3.37 -2.82 22.14
CA TYR A 41 2.78 -3.30 20.87
C TYR A 41 1.68 -4.36 21.07
N VAL A 42 1.30 -4.66 22.32
CA VAL A 42 0.28 -5.66 22.61
C VAL A 42 -1.10 -5.23 22.09
N ALA A 43 -1.41 -3.93 22.10
CA ALA A 43 -2.66 -3.38 21.54
C ALA A 43 -2.67 -3.39 20.01
N LYS A 44 -1.60 -2.92 19.36
CA LYS A 44 -1.43 -2.89 17.89
C LYS A 44 -0.01 -3.29 17.52
N ARG A 45 0.13 -4.26 16.60
CA ARG A 45 1.44 -4.63 16.03
C ARG A 45 1.88 -3.49 15.12
N MET A 46 3.16 -3.13 15.20
CA MET A 46 3.78 -2.18 14.29
C MET A 46 4.48 -2.95 13.17
N GLU A 47 4.23 -2.53 11.94
CA GLU A 47 4.76 -3.14 10.73
C GLU A 47 5.38 -2.03 9.89
N ILE A 48 6.64 -2.22 9.50
CA ILE A 48 7.37 -1.26 8.67
C ILE A 48 8.01 -2.06 7.55
N GLY A 49 7.75 -1.64 6.32
CA GLY A 49 8.36 -2.16 5.11
C GLY A 49 8.91 -1.01 4.28
N ALA A 50 10.04 -1.25 3.62
CA ALA A 50 10.64 -0.31 2.69
C ALA A 50 11.12 -1.07 1.46
N VAL A 51 10.94 -0.47 0.28
CA VAL A 51 11.43 -1.00 -0.99
C VAL A 51 12.42 0.01 -1.55
N ILE A 52 13.59 -0.49 -1.97
CA ILE A 52 14.59 0.31 -2.67
C ILE A 52 14.56 -0.12 -4.14
N GLY A 53 14.29 0.84 -5.03
CA GLY A 53 14.25 0.65 -6.47
C GLY A 53 15.15 1.64 -7.20
N ALA A 54 15.53 1.31 -8.43
CA ALA A 54 16.28 2.19 -9.31
C ALA A 54 15.69 2.15 -10.73
N ALA A 55 15.68 3.30 -11.40
CA ALA A 55 15.24 3.43 -12.78
C ALA A 55 16.29 4.22 -13.59
N PRO A 56 16.55 3.86 -14.86
CA PRO A 56 17.37 4.66 -15.75
C PRO A 56 16.84 6.08 -15.90
N ARG A 57 17.71 7.08 -15.80
CA ARG A 57 17.32 8.50 -15.84
C ARG A 57 16.50 8.87 -17.09
N ASN A 58 16.85 8.29 -18.23
CA ASN A 58 16.18 8.54 -19.52
C ASN A 58 14.79 7.90 -19.62
N GLN A 59 14.40 7.03 -18.68
CA GLN A 59 13.07 6.41 -18.60
C GLN A 59 12.15 7.14 -17.61
N VAL A 60 12.67 8.13 -16.85
CA VAL A 60 11.88 8.91 -15.90
C VAL A 60 11.31 10.14 -16.60
N ARG A 61 10.02 10.11 -16.93
CA ARG A 61 9.28 11.29 -17.39
C ARG A 61 8.79 12.10 -16.20
N ARG A 62 8.83 13.42 -16.35
CA ARG A 62 8.34 14.40 -15.36
C ARG A 62 7.31 15.35 -15.96
N GLU A 63 6.55 14.83 -16.90
CA GLU A 63 5.53 15.60 -17.58
C GLU A 63 4.30 15.78 -16.68
N VAL A 64 3.54 16.82 -16.98
CA VAL A 64 2.25 17.06 -16.36
C VAL A 64 1.19 16.59 -17.35
N PRO A 65 0.19 15.80 -16.92
CA PRO A 65 -0.95 15.46 -17.75
C PRO A 65 -1.60 16.69 -18.37
N THR A 66 -2.02 16.56 -19.63
CA THR A 66 -2.70 17.63 -20.38
C THR A 66 -4.11 17.18 -20.76
N PRO A 67 -5.07 18.11 -20.91
CA PRO A 67 -6.41 17.79 -21.39
C PRO A 67 -6.38 16.95 -22.67
N GLY A 68 -7.19 15.90 -22.70
CA GLY A 68 -7.21 14.89 -23.76
C GLY A 68 -6.29 13.69 -23.52
N ASP A 69 -5.40 13.71 -22.53
CA ASP A 69 -4.68 12.50 -22.12
C ASP A 69 -5.64 11.45 -21.54
N ILE A 70 -5.27 10.18 -21.71
CA ILE A 70 -6.09 9.04 -21.35
C ILE A 70 -5.52 8.37 -20.10
N ILE A 71 -6.39 8.00 -19.16
CA ILE A 71 -6.00 7.26 -17.97
C ILE A 71 -6.45 5.82 -18.09
N VAL A 72 -5.48 4.93 -17.97
CA VAL A 72 -5.68 3.48 -17.97
C VAL A 72 -5.49 2.91 -16.56
N LEU A 73 -6.40 2.02 -16.17
CA LEU A 73 -6.26 1.17 -14.99
C LEU A 73 -5.63 -0.14 -15.43
N LEU A 74 -4.50 -0.47 -14.82
CA LEU A 74 -3.71 -1.67 -15.05
C LEU A 74 -3.83 -2.60 -13.84
N GLY A 75 -4.02 -3.91 -14.09
CA GLY A 75 -3.82 -4.95 -13.07
C GLY A 75 -5.09 -5.59 -12.53
N GLY A 76 -5.26 -5.58 -11.21
CA GLY A 76 -6.28 -6.32 -10.49
C GLY A 76 -7.71 -5.81 -10.68
N LYS A 77 -8.67 -6.73 -10.58
CA LYS A 77 -10.10 -6.40 -10.60
C LYS A 77 -10.55 -5.81 -9.25
N THR A 78 -11.60 -5.00 -9.30
CA THR A 78 -12.16 -4.30 -8.14
C THR A 78 -13.20 -5.17 -7.42
N GLY A 79 -13.06 -5.31 -6.10
CA GLY A 79 -14.02 -5.92 -5.18
C GLY A 79 -14.35 -4.99 -4.00
N ARG A 80 -15.02 -5.49 -2.96
CA ARG A 80 -15.27 -4.74 -1.70
C ARG A 80 -14.08 -4.76 -0.75
N ASP A 81 -12.88 -4.95 -1.29
CA ASP A 81 -11.67 -5.07 -0.49
C ASP A 81 -11.26 -3.69 0.02
N GLY A 82 -11.13 -3.55 1.34
CA GLY A 82 -10.64 -2.33 2.00
C GLY A 82 -11.52 -1.09 1.84
N CYS A 83 -12.80 -1.21 1.47
CA CYS A 83 -13.71 -0.07 1.46
C CYS A 83 -13.79 0.57 2.86
N GLY A 84 -13.22 1.77 3.02
CA GLY A 84 -13.11 2.46 4.30
C GLY A 84 -11.91 2.05 5.17
N GLY A 85 -10.94 1.31 4.62
CA GLY A 85 -9.74 0.83 5.31
C GLY A 85 -8.89 1.95 5.90
N ALA A 86 -8.71 3.06 5.19
CA ALA A 86 -8.03 4.25 5.71
C ALA A 86 -8.68 4.79 7.00
N THR A 87 -10.01 4.87 7.03
CA THR A 87 -10.80 5.29 8.20
C THR A 87 -10.71 4.25 9.32
N GLY A 88 -10.74 2.95 8.98
CA GLY A 88 -10.56 1.85 9.93
C GLY A 88 -9.19 1.86 10.62
N SER A 89 -8.12 2.12 9.85
CA SER A 89 -6.74 2.16 10.36
C SER A 89 -6.49 3.28 11.39
N SER A 90 -7.30 4.33 11.33
CA SER A 90 -7.25 5.52 12.18
C SER A 90 -8.12 5.40 13.45
N LYS A 91 -8.88 4.30 13.60
CA LYS A 91 -9.72 4.06 14.77
C LYS A 91 -9.00 3.19 15.81
N GLU A 92 -9.39 3.36 17.07
CA GLU A 92 -9.01 2.43 18.14
C GLU A 92 -9.68 1.07 17.90
N HIS A 93 -8.92 -0.01 18.13
CA HIS A 93 -9.44 -1.37 17.98
C HIS A 93 -10.28 -1.74 19.20
N THR A 94 -11.59 -1.91 19.00
CA THR A 94 -12.57 -2.34 20.03
C THR A 94 -13.20 -3.69 19.69
N LEU A 95 -13.93 -4.32 20.62
CA LEU A 95 -14.63 -5.59 20.34
C LEU A 95 -15.68 -5.47 19.22
N GLU A 96 -16.30 -4.30 19.06
CA GLU A 96 -17.27 -4.02 17.99
C GLU A 96 -16.63 -3.91 16.59
N SER A 97 -15.35 -3.52 16.54
CA SER A 97 -14.60 -3.47 15.26
C SER A 97 -14.50 -4.84 14.60
N LEU A 98 -14.51 -5.93 15.38
CA LEU A 98 -14.43 -7.31 14.85
C LEU A 98 -15.60 -7.69 13.93
N ALA A 99 -16.79 -7.13 14.17
CA ALA A 99 -18.00 -7.43 13.39
C ALA A 99 -18.16 -6.53 12.16
N THR A 100 -17.55 -5.34 12.17
CA THR A 100 -17.73 -4.31 11.13
C THR A 100 -16.54 -4.19 10.18
N CYS A 101 -15.32 -4.57 10.60
CA CYS A 101 -14.09 -4.46 9.82
C CYS A 101 -13.80 -5.67 8.92
N GLY A 102 -14.77 -6.58 8.70
CA GLY A 102 -14.55 -7.77 7.86
C GLY A 102 -14.18 -7.45 6.40
N ALA A 103 -14.56 -6.27 5.91
CA ALA A 103 -14.20 -5.75 4.59
C ALA A 103 -12.72 -5.29 4.48
N GLU A 104 -12.01 -5.12 5.59
CA GLU A 104 -10.62 -4.62 5.61
C GLU A 104 -9.58 -5.71 5.28
N VAL A 105 -10.01 -6.95 5.06
CA VAL A 105 -9.09 -8.05 4.73
C VAL A 105 -8.53 -7.85 3.33
N GLN A 106 -7.28 -7.37 3.27
CA GLN A 106 -6.52 -7.24 2.04
C GLN A 106 -6.18 -8.62 1.46
N LYS A 107 -6.47 -8.79 0.17
CA LYS A 107 -6.13 -10.01 -0.58
C LYS A 107 -5.20 -9.63 -1.72
N GLY A 108 -3.91 -9.89 -1.52
CA GLY A 108 -2.90 -9.67 -2.53
C GLY A 108 -2.75 -10.84 -3.51
N ASN A 109 -2.44 -10.52 -4.76
CA ASN A 109 -2.06 -11.40 -5.85
C ASN A 109 -0.67 -11.01 -6.40
N ALA A 110 0.38 -11.55 -5.78
CA ALA A 110 1.77 -11.32 -6.16
C ALA A 110 2.07 -11.61 -7.64
N LEU A 111 1.34 -12.51 -8.31
CA LEU A 111 1.56 -12.79 -9.73
C LEU A 111 1.13 -11.63 -10.62
N THR A 112 0.06 -10.92 -10.28
CA THR A 112 -0.36 -9.71 -10.99
C THR A 112 0.67 -8.59 -10.78
N GLU A 113 1.12 -8.37 -9.55
CA GLU A 113 2.16 -7.38 -9.24
C GLU A 113 3.47 -7.67 -10.00
N ARG A 114 3.86 -8.96 -10.08
CA ARG A 114 5.04 -9.37 -10.86
C ARG A 114 4.90 -9.02 -12.35
N LYS A 115 3.71 -9.16 -12.94
CA LYS A 115 3.46 -8.78 -14.33
C LYS A 115 3.58 -7.26 -14.52
N ILE A 116 3.02 -6.47 -13.59
CA ILE A 116 3.18 -5.01 -13.59
C ILE A 116 4.66 -4.63 -13.53
N GLN A 117 5.42 -5.23 -12.60
CA GLN A 117 6.86 -5.00 -12.47
C GLN A 117 7.62 -5.34 -13.77
N ARG A 118 7.30 -6.46 -14.40
CA ARG A 118 7.92 -6.86 -15.68
C ARG A 118 7.60 -5.88 -16.80
N LEU A 119 6.33 -5.48 -16.91
CA LEU A 119 5.90 -4.48 -17.88
C LEU A 119 6.68 -3.17 -17.69
N PHE A 120 6.82 -2.70 -16.45
CA PHE A 120 7.50 -1.43 -16.12
C PHE A 120 9.03 -1.53 -16.19
N ARG A 121 9.61 -2.72 -16.38
CA ARG A 121 11.04 -2.87 -16.70
C ARG A 121 11.34 -2.67 -18.18
N ARG A 122 10.33 -2.56 -19.04
CA ARG A 122 10.48 -2.33 -20.48
C ARG A 122 10.66 -0.83 -20.73
N PRO A 123 11.80 -0.39 -21.29
CA PRO A 123 12.02 1.01 -21.64
C PRO A 123 10.92 1.55 -22.56
N GLU A 124 10.47 0.72 -23.51
CA GLU A 124 9.45 1.08 -24.50
C GLU A 124 8.07 1.32 -23.88
N VAL A 125 7.83 0.83 -22.66
CA VAL A 125 6.57 1.06 -21.93
C VAL A 125 6.71 2.25 -21.00
N THR A 126 7.77 2.30 -20.19
CA THR A 126 7.98 3.38 -19.21
C THR A 126 8.04 4.76 -19.87
N THR A 127 8.60 4.85 -21.08
CA THR A 127 8.62 6.11 -21.83
C THR A 127 7.26 6.55 -22.37
N LEU A 128 6.24 5.68 -22.39
CA LEU A 128 4.87 6.07 -22.78
C LEU A 128 4.08 6.68 -21.62
N ILE A 129 4.51 6.42 -20.38
CA ILE A 129 3.81 6.86 -19.17
C ILE A 129 4.22 8.30 -18.85
N LYS A 130 3.27 9.24 -18.95
CA LYS A 130 3.50 10.64 -18.53
C LYS A 130 3.53 10.77 -17.02
N ARG A 131 2.63 10.05 -16.35
CA ARG A 131 2.47 10.00 -14.89
C ARG A 131 1.74 8.71 -14.52
N CYS A 132 2.02 8.17 -13.33
CA CYS A 132 1.28 7.03 -12.79
C CYS A 132 1.15 7.15 -11.28
N ASN A 133 0.21 6.40 -10.71
CA ASN A 133 0.00 6.30 -9.27
C ASN A 133 -0.54 4.91 -8.91
N ASP A 134 -0.14 4.38 -7.76
CA ASP A 134 -0.66 3.11 -7.26
C ASP A 134 -2.04 3.31 -6.60
N PHE A 135 -2.83 2.23 -6.56
CA PHE A 135 -4.10 2.24 -5.85
C PHE A 135 -3.90 1.79 -4.39
N GLY A 136 -3.74 2.76 -3.51
CA GLY A 136 -3.74 2.57 -2.07
C GLY A 136 -5.05 2.98 -1.41
N ALA A 137 -4.93 3.78 -0.34
CA ALA A 137 -6.04 4.30 0.43
C ALA A 137 -6.98 5.17 -0.43
N GLY A 138 -8.30 4.95 -0.29
CA GLY A 138 -9.30 5.72 -1.04
C GLY A 138 -9.48 5.32 -2.52
N GLY A 139 -8.76 4.29 -2.99
CA GLY A 139 -9.04 3.61 -4.24
C GLY A 139 -8.98 4.49 -5.48
N VAL A 140 -9.94 4.32 -6.39
CA VAL A 140 -10.05 5.06 -7.66
C VAL A 140 -10.09 6.57 -7.41
N SER A 141 -10.77 6.99 -6.34
CA SER A 141 -11.02 8.39 -6.03
C SER A 141 -9.73 9.17 -5.79
N VAL A 142 -8.77 8.54 -5.11
CA VAL A 142 -7.48 9.13 -4.78
C VAL A 142 -6.47 8.82 -5.88
N ALA A 143 -6.31 7.55 -6.24
CA ALA A 143 -5.28 7.10 -7.17
C ALA A 143 -5.37 7.80 -8.53
N ILE A 144 -6.58 7.94 -9.08
CA ILE A 144 -6.81 8.66 -10.34
C ILE A 144 -6.99 10.16 -10.10
N GLY A 145 -7.70 10.52 -9.03
CA GLY A 145 -7.99 11.91 -8.70
C GLY A 145 -6.75 12.76 -8.41
N GLU A 146 -5.63 12.19 -8.00
CA GLU A 146 -4.38 12.92 -7.74
C GLU A 146 -3.47 13.07 -8.96
N LEU A 147 -3.78 12.40 -10.08
CA LEU A 147 -2.90 12.43 -11.26
C LEU A 147 -2.88 13.80 -11.95
N THR A 148 -4.02 14.51 -11.93
CA THR A 148 -4.24 15.74 -12.70
C THR A 148 -5.28 16.63 -12.02
N ASP A 149 -5.32 17.92 -12.37
CA ASP A 149 -6.26 18.88 -11.78
C ASP A 149 -7.70 18.63 -12.22
N GLY A 150 -7.93 18.29 -13.50
CA GLY A 150 -9.23 17.95 -14.07
C GLY A 150 -9.29 16.54 -14.63
N VAL A 151 -10.29 15.74 -14.23
CA VAL A 151 -10.48 14.36 -14.69
C VAL A 151 -11.94 13.94 -14.65
N THR A 152 -12.37 13.22 -15.68
CA THR A 152 -13.67 12.55 -15.73
C THR A 152 -13.48 11.05 -15.76
N ILE A 153 -13.97 10.35 -14.73
CA ILE A 153 -13.82 8.92 -14.54
C ILE A 153 -15.16 8.22 -14.82
N ASN A 154 -15.12 7.18 -15.64
CA ASN A 154 -16.27 6.31 -15.87
C ASN A 154 -16.13 5.01 -15.05
N LEU A 155 -16.92 4.92 -13.97
CA LEU A 155 -16.89 3.77 -13.07
C LEU A 155 -17.53 2.51 -13.67
N ASP A 156 -18.30 2.63 -14.75
CA ASP A 156 -18.83 1.44 -15.46
C ASP A 156 -17.71 0.64 -16.12
N LEU A 157 -16.61 1.31 -16.51
CA LEU A 157 -15.45 0.70 -17.17
C LEU A 157 -14.47 0.06 -16.19
N VAL A 158 -14.57 0.33 -14.88
CA VAL A 158 -13.68 -0.25 -13.88
C VAL A 158 -13.89 -1.78 -13.82
N PRO A 159 -12.84 -2.61 -14.02
CA PRO A 159 -12.97 -4.07 -13.98
C PRO A 159 -13.41 -4.57 -12.60
N LYS A 160 -14.32 -5.56 -12.57
CA LYS A 160 -15.00 -6.03 -11.34
C LYS A 160 -14.75 -7.51 -11.11
N LYS A 161 -14.53 -7.90 -9.84
CA LYS A 161 -14.39 -9.32 -9.45
C LYS A 161 -15.72 -10.06 -9.51
N TYR A 162 -16.81 -9.38 -9.18
CA TYR A 162 -18.17 -9.90 -9.13
C TYR A 162 -19.17 -8.74 -9.30
N ASP A 163 -20.40 -9.08 -9.69
CA ASP A 163 -21.49 -8.13 -9.81
C ASP A 163 -22.02 -7.66 -8.45
N GLY A 164 -22.74 -6.54 -8.44
CA GLY A 164 -23.40 -6.01 -7.24
C GLY A 164 -22.58 -5.00 -6.44
N LEU A 165 -21.45 -4.54 -6.98
CA LEU A 165 -20.77 -3.35 -6.47
C LEU A 165 -21.55 -2.10 -6.87
N ASP A 166 -21.76 -1.18 -5.92
CA ASP A 166 -22.31 0.15 -6.21
C ASP A 166 -21.22 1.16 -6.61
N GLY A 167 -21.64 2.34 -7.05
CA GLY A 167 -20.73 3.40 -7.48
C GLY A 167 -19.78 3.88 -6.37
N THR A 168 -20.22 3.88 -5.10
CA THR A 168 -19.38 4.26 -3.96
C THR A 168 -18.31 3.20 -3.74
N GLU A 169 -18.68 1.93 -3.70
CA GLU A 169 -17.77 0.81 -3.53
C GLU A 169 -16.71 0.78 -4.65
N LEU A 170 -17.11 1.04 -5.90
CA LEU A 170 -16.17 1.14 -7.03
C LEU A 170 -15.19 2.33 -6.86
N ALA A 171 -15.70 3.47 -6.40
CA ALA A 171 -14.90 4.68 -6.25
C ALA A 171 -13.84 4.57 -5.12
N ILE A 172 -14.17 3.89 -4.01
CA ILE A 172 -13.31 3.87 -2.80
C ILE A 172 -12.64 2.52 -2.52
N SER A 173 -12.90 1.48 -3.31
CA SER A 173 -12.30 0.16 -3.12
C SER A 173 -10.78 0.22 -3.13
N GLU A 174 -10.15 -0.42 -2.15
CA GLU A 174 -8.70 -0.54 -1.96
C GLU A 174 -8.21 -1.94 -2.42
N SER A 175 -8.88 -2.51 -3.42
CA SER A 175 -8.44 -3.75 -4.08
C SER A 175 -7.00 -3.66 -4.55
N GLN A 176 -6.25 -4.74 -4.38
CA GLN A 176 -4.81 -4.76 -4.61
C GLN A 176 -4.40 -5.10 -6.05
N GLU A 177 -3.11 -4.85 -6.29
CA GLU A 177 -2.34 -4.90 -7.53
C GLU A 177 -2.91 -4.09 -8.67
N ARG A 178 -3.19 -2.80 -8.41
CA ARG A 178 -3.67 -1.87 -9.44
C ARG A 178 -2.74 -0.66 -9.55
N MET A 179 -2.58 -0.18 -10.79
CA MET A 179 -1.81 1.02 -11.12
C MET A 179 -2.60 1.87 -12.11
N ALA A 180 -2.63 3.18 -11.93
CA ALA A 180 -3.22 4.12 -12.87
C ALA A 180 -2.10 4.77 -13.68
N CYS A 181 -2.21 4.77 -15.00
CA CYS A 181 -1.21 5.38 -15.89
C CYS A 181 -1.86 6.42 -16.80
N VAL A 182 -1.26 7.59 -16.90
CA VAL A 182 -1.62 8.65 -17.86
C VAL A 182 -0.80 8.49 -19.12
N ILE A 183 -1.48 8.29 -20.24
CA ILE A 183 -0.90 8.00 -21.56
C ILE A 183 -1.39 9.03 -22.57
N ALA A 184 -0.54 9.44 -23.50
CA ALA A 184 -0.95 10.30 -24.62
C ALA A 184 -1.89 9.53 -25.56
N PRO A 185 -2.91 10.16 -26.18
CA PRO A 185 -3.86 9.46 -27.06
C PRO A 185 -3.23 8.66 -28.19
N ALA A 186 -2.15 9.19 -28.78
CA ALA A 186 -1.42 8.55 -29.86
C ALA A 186 -0.67 7.27 -29.42
N ASP A 187 -0.40 7.12 -28.12
CA ASP A 187 0.40 6.04 -27.54
C ASP A 187 -0.46 4.96 -26.87
N VAL A 188 -1.77 5.17 -26.72
CA VAL A 188 -2.67 4.26 -25.98
C VAL A 188 -2.68 2.86 -26.58
N ASP A 189 -2.85 2.74 -27.90
CA ASP A 189 -2.90 1.43 -28.56
C ASP A 189 -1.59 0.65 -28.38
N ALA A 190 -0.45 1.34 -28.43
CA ALA A 190 0.85 0.74 -28.20
C ALA A 190 1.00 0.27 -26.75
N PHE A 191 0.58 1.09 -25.78
CA PHE A 191 0.61 0.73 -24.36
C PHE A 191 -0.27 -0.50 -24.07
N MET A 192 -1.51 -0.50 -24.56
CA MET A 192 -2.47 -1.61 -24.39
C MET A 192 -1.91 -2.92 -24.96
N LYS A 193 -1.28 -2.88 -26.14
CA LYS A 193 -0.62 -4.05 -26.73
C LYS A 193 0.48 -4.62 -25.82
N TYR A 194 1.29 -3.76 -25.19
CA TYR A 194 2.33 -4.23 -24.27
C TYR A 194 1.75 -4.85 -22.99
N CYS A 195 0.62 -4.34 -22.49
CA CYS A 195 -0.11 -4.95 -21.38
C CYS A 195 -0.61 -6.36 -21.75
N ASP A 196 -1.17 -6.52 -22.95
CA ASP A 196 -1.64 -7.81 -23.47
C ASP A 196 -0.51 -8.83 -23.60
N GLU A 197 0.68 -8.40 -24.08
CA GLU A 197 1.88 -9.26 -24.16
C GLU A 197 2.32 -9.80 -22.78
N GLU A 198 2.14 -9.04 -21.71
CA GLU A 198 2.40 -9.46 -20.33
C GLU A 198 1.17 -10.13 -19.67
N ASN A 199 0.09 -10.37 -20.44
CA ASN A 199 -1.16 -10.96 -19.97
C ASN A 199 -1.72 -10.20 -18.75
N LEU A 200 -1.80 -8.89 -18.88
CA LEU A 200 -2.18 -7.96 -17.83
C LEU A 200 -3.43 -7.18 -18.26
N GLU A 201 -4.49 -7.25 -17.45
CA GLU A 201 -5.73 -6.53 -17.74
C GLU A 201 -5.46 -5.02 -17.70
N CYS A 202 -5.83 -4.34 -18.77
CA CYS A 202 -5.66 -2.90 -18.93
C CYS A 202 -6.95 -2.32 -19.47
N THR A 203 -7.46 -1.25 -18.85
CA THR A 203 -8.76 -0.68 -19.22
C THR A 203 -8.71 0.83 -19.16
N ILE A 204 -9.16 1.49 -20.21
CA ILE A 204 -9.33 2.95 -20.22
C ILE A 204 -10.51 3.26 -19.31
N VAL A 205 -10.29 4.09 -18.29
CA VAL A 205 -11.31 4.40 -17.27
C VAL A 205 -11.57 5.88 -17.10
N ALA A 206 -10.69 6.76 -17.59
CA ALA A 206 -10.87 8.19 -17.43
C ALA A 206 -10.16 9.01 -18.49
N ASP A 207 -10.64 10.24 -18.66
CA ASP A 207 -10.08 11.25 -19.54
C ASP A 207 -9.60 12.44 -18.71
N VAL A 208 -8.42 12.97 -19.04
CA VAL A 208 -7.91 14.21 -18.45
C VAL A 208 -8.65 15.39 -19.08
N THR A 209 -9.13 16.31 -18.25
CA THR A 209 -9.93 17.47 -18.68
C THR A 209 -9.34 18.79 -18.19
N ASP A 210 -9.78 19.90 -18.76
CA ASP A 210 -9.43 21.27 -18.37
C ASP A 210 -10.45 21.91 -17.40
N THR A 211 -11.41 21.13 -16.91
CA THR A 211 -12.54 21.65 -16.11
C THR A 211 -12.17 22.04 -14.69
N ASN A 212 -10.97 21.66 -14.22
CA ASN A 212 -10.52 21.80 -12.82
C ASN A 212 -11.44 21.06 -11.81
N ARG A 213 -11.99 19.90 -12.21
CA ARG A 213 -12.93 19.10 -11.41
C ARG A 213 -12.61 17.62 -11.46
N LEU A 214 -12.92 16.93 -10.36
CA LEU A 214 -13.01 15.48 -10.28
C LEU A 214 -14.47 15.08 -10.50
N ILE A 215 -14.75 14.47 -11.65
CA ILE A 215 -16.09 13.99 -12.02
C ILE A 215 -16.04 12.46 -12.09
N MET A 216 -17.01 11.79 -11.46
CA MET A 216 -17.20 10.34 -11.61
C MET A 216 -18.62 10.03 -12.06
N THR A 217 -18.74 9.27 -13.13
CA THR A 217 -20.02 8.80 -13.67
C THR A 217 -20.19 7.30 -13.41
N TRP A 218 -21.43 6.90 -13.12
CA TRP A 218 -21.81 5.50 -12.97
C TRP A 218 -23.25 5.31 -13.43
N ARG A 219 -23.47 4.35 -14.33
CA ARG A 219 -24.78 4.03 -14.92
C ARG A 219 -25.48 5.24 -15.55
N GLY A 220 -24.70 6.10 -16.19
CA GLY A 220 -25.19 7.32 -16.85
C GLY A 220 -25.44 8.51 -15.90
N GLU A 221 -25.25 8.35 -14.59
CA GLU A 221 -25.43 9.40 -13.60
C GLU A 221 -24.08 9.91 -13.07
N THR A 222 -23.97 11.22 -12.84
CA THR A 222 -22.82 11.80 -12.14
C THR A 222 -22.99 11.64 -10.64
N ILE A 223 -22.15 10.79 -10.02
CA ILE A 223 -22.22 10.50 -8.58
C ILE A 223 -21.20 11.29 -7.75
N VAL A 224 -20.14 11.79 -8.39
CA VAL A 224 -19.16 12.70 -7.79
C VAL A 224 -18.92 13.85 -8.75
N ASP A 225 -18.98 15.06 -8.21
CA ASP A 225 -18.63 16.27 -8.94
C ASP A 225 -18.06 17.32 -7.97
N ILE A 226 -16.74 17.37 -7.85
CA ILE A 226 -16.03 18.17 -6.84
C ILE A 226 -14.96 19.02 -7.52
N SER A 227 -14.82 20.29 -7.12
CA SER A 227 -13.74 21.15 -7.64
C SER A 227 -12.38 20.74 -7.08
N ARG A 228 -11.34 20.84 -7.92
CA ARG A 228 -9.95 20.65 -7.50
C ARG A 228 -9.57 21.61 -6.37
N ASP A 229 -10.00 22.87 -6.48
CA ASP A 229 -9.69 23.89 -5.48
C ASP A 229 -10.18 23.51 -4.09
N PHE A 230 -11.34 22.86 -3.99
CA PHE A 230 -11.87 22.37 -2.72
C PHE A 230 -11.01 21.23 -2.15
N LEU A 231 -10.61 20.27 -2.99
CA LEU A 231 -9.73 19.18 -2.59
C LEU A 231 -8.36 19.69 -2.08
N ASN A 232 -7.85 20.77 -2.67
CA ASN A 232 -6.56 21.38 -2.32
C ASN A 232 -6.57 22.18 -1.01
N THR A 233 -7.72 22.30 -0.32
CA THR A 233 -7.81 23.09 0.92
C THR A 233 -7.09 22.48 2.14
N ASN A 234 -6.51 21.28 2.02
CA ASN A 234 -5.83 20.54 3.10
C ASN A 234 -6.70 20.26 4.35
N GLY A 235 -8.01 20.48 4.27
CA GLY A 235 -8.94 20.30 5.40
C GLY A 235 -8.80 21.39 6.48
N ALA A 236 -9.27 21.06 7.69
CA ALA A 236 -9.24 21.99 8.82
C ALA A 236 -7.91 21.90 9.58
N SER A 237 -7.26 23.04 9.81
CA SER A 237 -6.07 23.12 10.65
C SER A 237 -6.39 22.67 12.08
N GLN A 238 -5.63 21.73 12.63
CA GLN A 238 -5.74 21.31 14.02
C GLN A 238 -4.54 21.81 14.82
N GLN A 239 -4.77 22.27 16.04
CA GLN A 239 -3.73 22.64 17.00
C GLN A 239 -3.97 21.86 18.30
N GLN A 240 -2.90 21.30 18.86
CA GLN A 240 -2.96 20.58 20.13
C GLN A 240 -1.80 21.01 21.01
N GLU A 241 -2.09 21.36 22.26
CA GLU A 241 -1.06 21.55 23.28
C GLU A 241 -0.63 20.19 23.81
N ALA A 242 0.67 19.89 23.71
CA ALA A 242 1.26 18.66 24.21
C ALA A 242 2.19 18.96 25.39
N VAL A 243 2.00 18.26 26.51
CA VAL A 243 2.92 18.31 27.64
C VAL A 243 3.94 17.18 27.48
N VAL A 244 5.18 17.54 27.17
CA VAL A 244 6.29 16.58 27.06
C VAL A 244 6.94 16.43 28.43
N THR A 245 6.74 15.29 29.07
CA THR A 245 7.44 14.94 30.30
C THR A 245 8.77 14.26 29.97
N ALA A 246 9.82 14.58 30.74
CA ALA A 246 11.08 13.88 30.61
C ALA A 246 10.87 12.40 30.99
N PRO A 247 11.43 11.45 30.22
CA PRO A 247 11.40 10.04 30.61
C PRO A 247 12.07 9.87 31.97
N THR A 248 11.55 8.95 32.79
CA THR A 248 12.14 8.62 34.10
C THR A 248 13.64 8.31 33.96
N GLU A 249 14.47 8.69 34.93
CA GLU A 249 15.96 8.63 34.92
C GLU A 249 16.63 7.25 34.67
N LYS A 250 15.87 6.20 34.33
CA LYS A 250 16.40 4.89 33.94
C LYS A 250 17.09 4.97 32.57
N SER A 251 18.28 5.55 32.54
CA SER A 251 19.16 5.55 31.37
C SER A 251 19.92 4.23 31.28
N TYR A 252 19.89 3.60 30.11
CA TYR A 252 20.72 2.43 29.80
C TYR A 252 22.21 2.73 30.01
N PHE A 253 22.63 3.96 29.71
CA PHE A 253 24.01 4.46 29.87
C PHE A 253 24.39 4.82 31.31
N ARG A 254 23.40 4.89 32.23
CA ARG A 254 23.62 5.13 33.67
C ARG A 254 23.45 3.85 34.51
N ARG A 255 23.25 2.68 33.89
CA ARG A 255 23.38 1.42 34.62
C ARG A 255 24.82 1.34 35.12
N GLY A 256 25.04 1.52 36.42
CA GLY A 256 26.32 1.21 37.03
C GLY A 256 26.74 -0.22 36.67
N SER A 257 28.03 -0.52 36.71
CA SER A 257 28.53 -1.88 36.53
C SER A 257 27.73 -2.82 37.44
N ALA A 258 26.88 -3.66 36.86
CA ALA A 258 26.19 -4.70 37.62
C ALA A 258 27.26 -5.55 38.32
N SER A 259 26.97 -6.03 39.53
CA SER A 259 27.88 -6.98 40.19
C SER A 259 28.16 -8.15 39.24
N ALA A 260 29.42 -8.57 39.15
CA ALA A 260 29.83 -9.72 38.36
C ALA A 260 29.35 -11.06 38.96
N ASP A 261 28.69 -11.02 40.12
CA ASP A 261 28.05 -12.17 40.73
C ASP A 261 26.99 -12.77 39.79
N ASN A 262 27.02 -14.09 39.63
CA ASN A 262 26.10 -14.82 38.75
C ASN A 262 26.13 -14.36 37.28
N PHE A 263 27.28 -13.89 36.77
CA PHE A 263 27.45 -13.48 35.37
C PHE A 263 26.93 -14.54 34.37
N LYS A 264 27.21 -15.82 34.63
CA LYS A 264 26.73 -16.92 33.79
C LYS A 264 25.21 -16.92 33.65
N ASP A 265 24.48 -16.78 34.76
CA ASP A 265 23.02 -16.82 34.76
C ASP A 265 22.44 -15.55 34.13
N GLN A 266 23.01 -14.37 34.42
CA GLN A 266 22.62 -13.11 33.78
C GLN A 266 22.85 -13.14 32.26
N TRP A 267 23.95 -13.73 31.81
CA TRP A 267 24.24 -13.91 30.39
C TRP A 267 23.25 -14.87 29.73
N LEU A 268 22.97 -16.02 30.35
CA LEU A 268 21.99 -16.98 29.87
C LEU A 268 20.58 -16.37 29.80
N GLU A 269 20.18 -15.59 30.81
CA GLU A 269 18.92 -14.85 30.80
C GLU A 269 18.90 -13.84 29.64
N ALA A 270 19.96 -13.03 29.50
CA ALA A 270 20.04 -12.02 28.46
C ALA A 270 19.91 -12.62 27.06
N ILE A 271 20.61 -13.72 26.74
CA ILE A 271 20.53 -14.36 25.42
C ILE A 271 19.23 -15.14 25.20
N SER A 272 18.52 -15.53 26.26
CA SER A 272 17.24 -16.25 26.18
C SER A 272 16.05 -15.36 25.79
N THR A 273 16.22 -14.04 25.80
CA THR A 273 15.12 -13.12 25.45
C THR A 273 14.83 -13.12 23.95
N LEU A 274 13.57 -12.91 23.57
CA LEU A 274 13.18 -12.88 22.15
C LEU A 274 13.86 -11.75 21.35
N ASN A 275 14.23 -10.64 22.01
CA ASN A 275 14.90 -9.52 21.35
C ASN A 275 16.39 -9.77 21.06
N THR A 276 16.99 -10.75 21.71
CA THR A 276 18.41 -11.14 21.54
C THR A 276 18.58 -12.48 20.86
N ALA A 277 17.53 -13.31 20.87
CA ALA A 277 17.54 -14.61 20.23
C ALA A 277 17.79 -14.49 18.72
N SER A 278 18.38 -15.54 18.13
CA SER A 278 18.60 -15.59 16.69
C SER A 278 17.29 -15.48 15.93
N GLN A 279 17.25 -14.55 14.96
CA GLN A 279 16.14 -14.39 14.02
C GLN A 279 16.44 -15.04 12.66
N GLN A 280 17.43 -15.93 12.59
CA GLN A 280 17.81 -16.61 11.34
C GLN A 280 16.61 -17.32 10.68
N GLY A 281 15.81 -18.07 11.46
CA GLY A 281 14.63 -18.75 10.93
C GLY A 281 13.52 -17.82 10.43
N LEU A 282 13.54 -16.53 10.80
CA LEU A 282 12.67 -15.52 10.19
C LEU A 282 13.26 -15.05 8.86
N VAL A 283 14.56 -14.70 8.85
CA VAL A 283 15.27 -14.18 7.68
C VAL A 283 15.29 -15.19 6.53
N GLU A 284 15.54 -16.47 6.81
CA GLU A 284 15.63 -17.55 5.81
C GLU A 284 14.30 -17.85 5.09
N ARG A 285 13.20 -17.25 5.53
CA ARG A 285 11.90 -17.36 4.84
C ARG A 285 11.85 -16.46 3.61
N PHE A 286 12.67 -15.42 3.59
CA PHE A 286 12.70 -14.43 2.53
C PHE A 286 13.86 -14.75 1.58
N ASP A 287 13.58 -14.70 0.29
CA ASP A 287 14.64 -14.80 -0.72
C ASP A 287 15.53 -13.56 -0.63
N SER A 288 16.84 -13.76 -0.53
CA SER A 288 17.86 -12.71 -0.45
C SER A 288 18.81 -12.70 -1.64
N THR A 289 18.51 -13.50 -2.68
CA THR A 289 19.43 -13.83 -3.77
C THR A 289 18.86 -13.49 -5.15
N VAL A 290 17.54 -13.37 -5.30
CA VAL A 290 16.92 -13.08 -6.59
C VAL A 290 17.40 -11.75 -7.18
N GLY A 291 17.92 -11.78 -8.41
CA GLY A 291 18.42 -10.60 -9.11
C GLY A 291 19.90 -10.27 -8.88
N ALA A 292 20.63 -11.10 -8.13
CA ALA A 292 22.10 -11.09 -8.07
C ALA A 292 22.75 -11.65 -9.35
#